data_AF-A0A0S3T9N3-F1
#
_entry.id   AF-A0A0S3T9N3-F1
#
_cell.length_a   1.000
_cell.length_b   1.000
_cell.length_c   1.000
_cell.angle_alpha   90.00
_cell.angle_beta   90.00
_cell.angle_gamma   90.00
#
_symmetry.space_group_name_H-M   'P 1'
#
loop_
_entity.id
_entity.type
_entity.pdbx_description
1 polymer ?
#
loop_
_entity_poly.entity_id
_entity_poly.type
_entity_poly.pdbx_seq_one_letter_code
_entity_poly.pdbx_strand_id
1 'polypeptide(L)'
;MDFTAEKKESENNSANNPEIAHQTLDSSSQLASALDSSSKETEERQSRELKAGLHPLKNKFVFWYTRRTPGVRNQTSYEDNIKKIVEFSTVEGFWVCYCHLARPASLPSPTDLHLFKEGIRPLWEDSANCNGGKWIIRFKKVVSGRFWEDLVLALVGDQLDYGDNICGAVLSIRFNEDILSVWNRNASDHQAVMALRDSIKRHLKLPHSYVMEYKPHDASLRDNSSYRNTWLRG
;
A
#
# COMPACT_ATOMS: atom_id res chain seq x y z
N MET A 1 -40.65 64.15 -9.05
CA MET A 1 -39.19 63.99 -9.19
C MET A 1 -38.93 62.51 -9.23
N ASP A 2 -38.79 62.04 -10.46
CA ASP A 2 -38.40 60.69 -10.86
C ASP A 2 -37.09 60.25 -10.21
N PHE A 3 -36.91 58.94 -10.03
CA PHE A 3 -35.82 58.22 -10.69
C PHE A 3 -36.13 56.71 -10.75
N THR A 4 -35.94 56.19 -11.94
CA THR A 4 -36.15 54.83 -12.45
C THR A 4 -35.00 53.88 -12.11
N ALA A 5 -35.37 52.59 -12.08
CA ALA A 5 -34.62 51.34 -12.31
C ALA A 5 -33.07 51.31 -12.35
N GLU A 6 -32.47 50.30 -11.71
CA GLU A 6 -31.70 49.26 -12.42
C GLU A 6 -31.38 48.05 -11.52
N LYS A 7 -31.69 46.87 -12.06
CA LYS A 7 -31.45 45.54 -11.50
C LYS A 7 -30.23 44.98 -12.22
N LYS A 8 -29.10 44.80 -11.54
CA LYS A 8 -27.89 44.22 -12.13
C LYS A 8 -28.00 42.69 -12.12
N GLU A 9 -28.38 42.12 -13.26
CA GLU A 9 -28.08 40.73 -13.60
C GLU A 9 -26.56 40.56 -13.69
N SER A 10 -26.02 39.56 -13.01
CA SER A 10 -24.65 39.09 -13.25
C SER A 10 -24.77 37.91 -14.20
N GLU A 11 -24.42 38.15 -15.45
CA GLU A 11 -24.41 37.16 -16.53
C GLU A 11 -23.44 36.03 -16.22
N ASN A 12 -23.96 34.83 -16.40
CA ASN A 12 -23.29 33.55 -16.27
C ASN A 12 -22.48 33.30 -17.56
N ASN A 13 -21.24 33.78 -17.64
CA ASN A 13 -20.36 33.47 -18.77
C ASN A 13 -19.65 32.12 -18.55
N SER A 14 -20.30 31.04 -18.98
CA SER A 14 -19.60 29.80 -19.34
C SER A 14 -18.75 30.06 -20.59
N ALA A 15 -17.52 30.53 -20.38
CA ALA A 15 -16.49 30.44 -21.39
C ALA A 15 -15.95 29.00 -21.37
N ASN A 16 -16.44 28.17 -22.30
CA ASN A 16 -15.76 26.94 -22.71
C ASN A 16 -14.35 27.32 -23.17
N ASN A 17 -13.36 27.10 -22.31
CA ASN A 17 -11.95 27.29 -22.67
C ASN A 17 -11.44 26.00 -23.36
N PRO A 18 -11.20 26.00 -24.69
CA PRO A 18 -10.82 24.79 -25.43
C PRO A 18 -9.44 24.24 -25.04
N GLU A 19 -8.61 25.02 -24.35
CA GLU A 19 -7.31 24.57 -23.83
C GLU A 19 -7.41 23.55 -22.69
N ILE A 20 -8.45 23.65 -21.83
CA ILE A 20 -8.65 22.69 -20.73
C ILE A 20 -9.11 21.34 -21.29
N ALA A 21 -10.00 21.36 -22.29
CA ALA A 21 -10.48 20.13 -22.95
C ALA A 21 -9.34 19.39 -23.66
N HIS A 22 -8.43 20.11 -24.35
CA HIS A 22 -7.27 19.52 -25.03
C HIS A 22 -6.26 18.88 -24.06
N GLN A 23 -6.03 19.48 -22.89
CA GLN A 23 -5.13 18.91 -21.87
C GLN A 23 -5.70 17.64 -21.20
N THR A 24 -7.02 17.57 -20.99
CA THR A 24 -7.67 16.36 -20.47
C THR A 24 -7.73 15.20 -21.47
N LEU A 25 -7.86 15.48 -22.77
CA LEU A 25 -7.87 14.47 -23.83
C LEU A 25 -6.48 13.87 -24.07
N ASP A 26 -5.42 14.68 -24.03
CA ASP A 26 -4.04 14.19 -24.19
C ASP A 26 -3.62 13.32 -22.98
N SER A 27 -3.90 13.76 -21.76
CA SER A 27 -3.57 13.02 -20.53
C SER A 27 -4.28 11.66 -20.43
N SER A 28 -5.55 11.59 -20.86
CA SER A 28 -6.31 10.33 -20.86
C SER A 28 -5.83 9.35 -21.94
N SER A 29 -5.41 9.86 -23.11
CA SER A 29 -4.84 9.03 -24.18
C SER A 29 -3.44 8.49 -23.83
N GLN A 30 -2.63 9.27 -23.12
CA GLN A 30 -1.33 8.84 -22.59
C GLN A 30 -1.48 7.82 -21.46
N LEU A 31 -2.46 8.00 -20.56
CA LEU A 31 -2.74 7.01 -19.51
C LEU A 31 -3.22 5.68 -20.10
N ALA A 32 -4.10 5.73 -21.11
CA ALA A 32 -4.62 4.54 -21.79
C ALA A 32 -3.51 3.77 -22.53
N SER A 33 -2.60 4.48 -23.20
CA SER A 33 -1.47 3.84 -23.89
C SER A 33 -0.44 3.24 -22.92
N ALA A 34 -0.16 3.90 -21.79
CA ALA A 34 0.71 3.37 -20.75
C ALA A 34 0.11 2.13 -20.04
N LEU A 35 -1.21 2.11 -19.84
CA LEU A 35 -1.92 0.95 -19.29
C LEU A 35 -1.89 -0.23 -20.28
N ASP A 36 -2.12 0.02 -21.57
CA ASP A 36 -2.02 -1.00 -22.62
C ASP A 36 -0.60 -1.57 -22.73
N SER A 37 0.43 -0.72 -22.72
CA SER A 37 1.82 -1.19 -22.76
C SER A 37 2.20 -2.00 -21.52
N SER A 38 1.81 -1.55 -20.33
CA SER A 38 2.06 -2.26 -19.06
C SER A 38 1.37 -3.63 -19.01
N SER A 39 0.16 -3.73 -19.59
CA SER A 39 -0.57 -5.00 -19.67
C SER A 39 0.14 -6.01 -20.58
N LYS A 40 0.60 -5.59 -21.76
CA LYS A 40 1.35 -6.43 -22.71
C LYS A 40 2.67 -6.92 -22.12
N GLU A 41 3.44 -6.05 -21.48
CA GLU A 41 4.69 -6.44 -20.81
C GLU A 41 4.45 -7.50 -19.71
N THR A 42 3.34 -7.37 -18.99
CA THR A 42 2.95 -8.32 -17.96
C THR A 42 2.63 -9.69 -18.58
N GLU A 43 1.82 -9.73 -19.62
CA GLU A 43 1.46 -10.98 -20.33
C GLU A 43 2.68 -11.66 -20.95
N GLU A 44 3.57 -10.90 -21.57
CA GLU A 44 4.81 -11.42 -22.16
C GLU A 44 5.75 -12.00 -21.09
N ARG A 45 5.88 -11.33 -19.94
CA ARG A 45 6.62 -11.88 -18.79
C ARG A 45 6.02 -13.20 -18.32
N GLN A 46 4.71 -13.22 -18.06
CA GLN A 46 4.04 -14.42 -17.56
C GLN A 46 4.15 -15.58 -18.56
N SER A 47 4.02 -15.31 -19.87
CA SER A 47 4.23 -16.30 -20.92
C SER A 47 5.64 -16.89 -20.92
N ARG A 48 6.67 -16.05 -20.73
CA ARG A 48 8.07 -16.51 -20.62
C ARG A 48 8.31 -17.37 -19.39
N GLU A 49 7.78 -16.96 -18.23
CA GLU A 49 7.91 -17.71 -16.98
C GLU A 49 7.20 -19.07 -17.06
N LEU A 50 6.00 -19.12 -17.65
CA LEU A 50 5.28 -20.39 -17.90
C LEU A 50 6.05 -21.31 -18.84
N LYS A 51 6.62 -20.77 -19.93
CA LYS A 51 7.48 -21.56 -20.85
C LYS A 51 8.73 -22.11 -20.17
N ALA A 52 9.21 -21.45 -19.11
CA ALA A 52 10.32 -21.92 -18.28
C ALA A 52 9.89 -22.92 -17.19
N GLY A 53 8.60 -23.29 -17.12
CA GLY A 53 8.06 -24.21 -16.11
C GLY A 53 7.86 -23.58 -14.73
N LEU A 54 7.81 -22.25 -14.63
CA LEU A 54 7.57 -21.51 -13.39
C LEU A 54 6.10 -21.09 -13.28
N HIS A 55 5.65 -20.79 -12.06
CA HIS A 55 4.29 -20.30 -11.82
C HIS A 55 4.30 -18.77 -11.63
N PRO A 56 3.94 -17.98 -12.66
CA PRO A 56 3.96 -16.52 -12.57
C PRO A 56 2.96 -16.00 -11.54
N LEU A 57 3.38 -15.01 -10.75
CA LEU A 57 2.47 -14.19 -9.95
C LEU A 57 1.82 -13.11 -10.81
N LYS A 58 0.62 -12.67 -10.41
CA LYS A 58 -0.06 -11.52 -11.05
C LYS A 58 0.81 -10.27 -10.98
N ASN A 59 1.28 -9.94 -9.78
CA ASN A 59 2.16 -8.80 -9.51
C ASN A 59 3.57 -9.28 -9.18
N LYS A 60 4.57 -8.49 -9.53
CA LYS A 60 5.91 -8.62 -8.95
C LYS A 60 5.92 -8.02 -7.56
N PHE A 61 6.75 -8.57 -6.68
CA PHE A 61 6.87 -8.09 -5.30
C PHE A 61 8.33 -7.93 -4.89
N VAL A 62 8.54 -7.06 -3.91
CA VAL A 62 9.84 -6.76 -3.34
C VAL A 62 9.75 -6.84 -1.83
N PHE A 63 10.64 -7.63 -1.22
CA PHE A 63 10.90 -7.57 0.21
C PHE A 63 11.86 -6.41 0.51
N TRP A 64 11.51 -5.61 1.51
CA TRP A 64 12.36 -4.56 2.06
C TRP A 64 12.53 -4.74 3.55
N TYR A 65 13.56 -4.11 4.09
CA TYR A 65 13.87 -4.12 5.51
C TYR A 65 14.35 -2.76 5.99
N THR A 66 13.85 -2.37 7.16
CA THR A 66 14.34 -1.20 7.89
C THR A 66 14.67 -1.60 9.32
N ARG A 67 15.87 -1.23 9.77
CA ARG A 67 16.28 -1.33 11.18
C ARG A 67 16.49 0.07 11.73
N ARG A 68 15.93 0.35 12.90
CA ARG A 68 16.27 1.58 13.63
C ARG A 68 17.11 1.19 14.84
N THR A 69 18.26 1.82 15.03
CA THR A 69 19.06 1.63 16.24
C THR A 69 18.45 2.47 17.36
N PRO A 70 17.93 1.87 18.45
CA PRO A 70 17.38 2.63 19.57
C PRO A 70 18.42 3.60 20.15
N GLY A 71 18.02 4.84 20.41
CA GLY A 71 18.90 5.84 21.06
C GLY A 71 19.88 6.56 20.14
N VAL A 72 20.02 6.14 18.87
CA VAL A 72 20.82 6.87 17.88
C VAL A 72 19.91 7.83 17.12
N ARG A 73 20.15 9.14 17.24
CA ARG A 73 19.61 10.12 16.29
C ARG A 73 20.34 9.88 14.97
N ASN A 74 19.72 9.12 14.07
CA ASN A 74 20.20 9.02 12.70
C ASN A 74 20.18 10.44 12.10
N GLN A 75 21.34 10.94 11.67
CA GLN A 75 21.45 12.13 10.83
C GLN A 75 20.98 11.84 9.39
N THR A 76 20.91 10.55 9.02
CA THR A 76 20.40 10.06 7.74
C THR A 76 18.87 9.97 7.75
N SER A 77 18.28 10.30 6.61
CA SER A 77 16.84 10.30 6.40
C SER A 77 16.24 8.90 6.63
N TYR A 78 14.93 8.81 6.90
CA TYR A 78 14.26 7.50 7.01
C TYR A 78 14.42 6.68 5.72
N GLU A 79 14.43 7.36 4.57
CA GLU A 79 14.65 6.79 3.24
C GLU A 79 16.02 6.08 3.14
N ASP A 80 17.08 6.60 3.74
CA ASP A 80 18.41 5.96 3.71
C ASP A 80 18.46 4.62 4.48
N ASN A 81 17.48 4.39 5.36
CA ASN A 81 17.42 3.21 6.21
C ASN A 81 16.55 2.08 5.63
N ILE A 82 15.86 2.31 4.50
CA ILE A 82 15.09 1.27 3.83
C ILE A 82 15.94 0.53 2.80
N LYS A 83 16.08 -0.78 2.97
CA LYS A 83 16.94 -1.61 2.13
C LYS A 83 16.09 -2.61 1.36
N LYS A 84 16.21 -2.61 0.04
CA LYS A 84 15.69 -3.68 -0.83
C LYS A 84 16.45 -4.96 -0.50
N ILE A 85 15.74 -6.04 -0.19
CA ILE A 85 16.33 -7.36 0.06
C ILE A 85 16.33 -8.15 -1.25
N VAL A 86 15.13 -8.39 -1.80
CA VAL A 86 14.96 -9.26 -2.97
C VAL A 86 13.64 -8.96 -3.67
N GLU A 87 13.63 -9.18 -4.98
CA GLU A 87 12.47 -9.08 -5.85
C GLU A 87 12.14 -10.44 -6.44
N PHE A 88 10.86 -10.73 -6.62
CA PHE A 88 10.40 -11.97 -7.24
C PHE A 88 9.10 -11.74 -8.01
N SER A 89 8.86 -12.60 -8.99
CA SER A 89 7.73 -12.53 -9.92
C SER A 89 7.02 -13.87 -10.10
N THR A 90 7.50 -14.93 -9.45
CA THR A 90 6.97 -16.30 -9.51
C THR A 90 6.79 -16.90 -8.12
N VAL A 91 5.97 -17.95 -8.00
CA VAL A 91 5.75 -18.70 -6.75
C VAL A 91 7.05 -19.34 -6.26
N GLU A 92 7.86 -19.88 -7.16
CA GLU A 92 9.17 -20.46 -6.84
C GLU A 92 10.12 -19.38 -6.31
N GLY A 93 10.15 -18.22 -6.98
CA GLY A 93 10.95 -17.07 -6.54
C GLY A 93 10.55 -16.63 -5.13
N PHE A 94 9.25 -16.56 -4.85
CA PHE A 94 8.74 -16.30 -3.51
C PHE A 94 9.29 -17.30 -2.49
N TRP A 95 9.16 -18.61 -2.72
CA TRP A 95 9.59 -19.62 -1.75
C TRP A 95 11.10 -19.68 -1.56
N VAL A 96 11.88 -19.52 -2.64
CA VAL A 96 13.35 -19.39 -2.56
C VAL A 96 13.73 -18.22 -1.66
N CYS A 97 13.04 -17.08 -1.78
CA CYS A 97 13.31 -15.92 -0.94
C CYS A 97 12.84 -16.16 0.50
N TYR A 98 11.56 -16.47 0.68
CA TYR A 98 10.88 -16.48 1.96
C TYR A 98 11.44 -17.52 2.94
N CYS A 99 11.81 -18.71 2.45
CA CYS A 99 12.41 -19.75 3.28
C CYS A 99 13.79 -19.39 3.83
N HIS A 100 14.51 -18.46 3.20
CA HIS A 100 15.84 -18.01 3.62
C HIS A 100 15.81 -16.68 4.40
N LEU A 101 14.65 -16.03 4.51
CA LEU A 101 14.51 -14.85 5.37
C LEU A 101 14.52 -15.24 6.84
N ALA A 102 15.13 -14.39 7.67
CA ALA A 102 15.03 -14.51 9.12
C ALA A 102 13.56 -14.46 9.55
N ARG A 103 13.16 -15.44 10.37
CA ARG A 103 11.78 -15.52 10.87
C ARG A 103 11.46 -14.30 11.73
N PRO A 104 10.22 -13.75 11.71
CA PRO A 104 9.85 -12.59 12.51
C PRO A 104 10.26 -12.62 13.98
N ALA A 105 10.13 -13.79 14.63
CA ALA A 105 10.50 -13.98 16.03
C ALA A 105 12.01 -13.82 16.32
N SER A 106 12.86 -13.92 15.30
CA SER A 106 14.32 -13.78 15.41
C SER A 106 14.83 -12.38 15.08
N LEU A 107 13.97 -11.50 14.57
CA LEU A 107 14.35 -10.15 14.15
C LEU A 107 14.58 -9.24 15.37
N PRO A 108 15.64 -8.40 15.36
CA PRO A 108 15.90 -7.48 16.46
C PRO A 108 14.84 -6.37 16.52
N SER A 109 14.43 -5.95 17.71
CA SER A 109 13.54 -4.80 17.87
C SER A 109 14.33 -3.48 17.95
N PRO A 110 13.90 -2.39 17.31
CA PRO A 110 12.81 -2.29 16.33
C PRO A 110 13.27 -2.62 14.90
N THR A 111 12.47 -3.43 14.22
CA THR A 111 12.65 -3.80 12.81
C THR A 111 11.32 -3.70 12.09
N ASP A 112 11.35 -3.28 10.84
CA ASP A 112 10.23 -3.38 9.91
C ASP A 112 10.62 -4.30 8.74
N LEU A 113 9.80 -5.31 8.49
CA LEU A 113 9.86 -6.16 7.30
C LEU A 113 8.70 -5.76 6.39
N HIS A 114 8.98 -5.46 5.13
CA HIS A 114 7.99 -4.96 4.19
C HIS A 114 7.90 -5.88 2.99
N LEU A 115 6.68 -6.12 2.50
CA LEU A 115 6.42 -6.76 1.21
C LEU A 115 5.54 -5.82 0.39
N PHE A 116 6.11 -5.23 -0.66
CA PHE A 116 5.39 -4.26 -1.50
C PHE A 116 5.41 -4.73 -2.95
N LYS A 117 4.38 -4.33 -3.72
CA LYS A 117 4.41 -4.52 -5.17
C LYS A 117 5.61 -3.77 -5.75
N GLU A 118 6.19 -4.34 -6.80
CA GLU A 118 7.28 -3.71 -7.52
C GLU A 118 6.87 -2.32 -8.05
N GLY A 119 7.82 -1.39 -8.06
CA GLY A 119 7.56 0.02 -8.36
C GLY A 119 6.98 0.85 -7.21
N ILE A 120 6.56 0.24 -6.09
CA ILE A 120 6.04 0.98 -4.92
C ILE A 120 7.03 0.87 -3.75
N ARG A 121 7.59 2.00 -3.33
CA ARG A 121 8.46 2.06 -2.15
C ARG A 121 7.63 2.04 -0.86
N PRO A 122 8.08 1.41 0.24
CA PRO A 122 7.38 1.42 1.53
C PRO A 122 7.49 2.77 2.28
N LEU A 123 7.26 3.85 1.56
CA LEU A 123 7.42 5.25 1.97
C LEU A 123 6.10 5.98 1.72
N TRP A 124 5.74 6.92 2.59
CA TRP A 124 4.49 7.67 2.45
C TRP A 124 4.57 8.72 1.33
N GLU A 125 5.79 9.11 0.97
CA GLU A 125 6.12 10.02 -0.12
C GLU A 125 5.97 9.36 -1.51
N ASP A 126 5.90 8.03 -1.56
CA ASP A 126 5.65 7.30 -2.80
C ASP A 126 4.28 7.69 -3.37
N SER A 127 4.20 7.94 -4.68
CA SER A 127 2.98 8.40 -5.34
C SER A 127 1.81 7.41 -5.20
N ALA A 128 2.10 6.11 -5.04
CA ALA A 128 1.09 5.11 -4.78
C ALA A 128 0.59 5.11 -3.33
N ASN A 129 1.33 5.70 -2.38
CA ASN A 129 0.99 5.68 -0.95
C ASN A 129 0.51 7.04 -0.42
N CYS A 130 0.87 8.15 -1.06
CA CYS A 130 0.68 9.49 -0.47
C CYS A 130 -0.78 9.84 -0.14
N ASN A 131 -1.73 9.37 -0.95
CA ASN A 131 -3.19 9.55 -0.73
C ASN A 131 -3.84 8.34 -0.02
N GLY A 132 -3.01 7.42 0.43
CA GLY A 132 -3.41 6.12 0.95
C GLY A 132 -3.60 6.10 2.45
N GLY A 133 -3.71 4.87 2.95
CA GLY A 133 -3.71 4.60 4.38
C GLY A 133 -3.34 3.17 4.64
N LYS A 134 -3.51 2.77 5.90
CA LYS A 134 -3.22 1.41 6.33
C LYS A 134 -4.20 0.90 7.36
N TRP A 135 -4.52 -0.38 7.23
CA TRP A 135 -5.07 -1.17 8.32
C TRP A 135 -3.94 -1.59 9.26
N ILE A 136 -4.22 -1.61 10.56
CA ILE A 136 -3.27 -1.86 11.64
C ILE A 136 -3.85 -2.95 12.54
N ILE A 137 -3.07 -3.99 12.81
CA ILE A 137 -3.43 -5.06 13.74
C ILE A 137 -2.26 -5.26 14.71
N ARG A 138 -2.55 -5.29 16.01
CA ARG A 138 -1.54 -5.49 17.06
C ARG A 138 -1.58 -6.92 17.55
N PHE A 139 -0.42 -7.57 17.53
CA PHE A 139 -0.25 -8.95 17.93
C PHE A 139 0.70 -9.07 19.11
N LYS A 140 0.41 -10.04 19.97
CA LYS A 140 1.43 -10.57 20.89
C LYS A 140 2.55 -11.20 20.06
N LYS A 141 3.80 -11.01 20.50
CA LYS A 141 5.03 -11.52 19.88
C LYS A 141 4.95 -12.95 19.32
N VAL A 142 4.35 -13.86 20.09
CA VAL A 142 4.36 -15.30 19.78
C VAL A 142 3.56 -15.63 18.51
N VAL A 143 2.56 -14.83 18.16
CA VAL A 143 1.63 -15.16 17.06
C VAL A 143 1.86 -14.36 15.79
N SER A 144 2.62 -13.26 15.86
CA SER A 144 2.79 -12.31 14.74
C SER A 144 3.38 -12.96 13.49
N GLY A 145 4.32 -13.90 13.65
CA GLY A 145 4.95 -14.60 12.54
C GLY A 145 3.99 -15.45 11.70
N ARG A 146 3.00 -16.10 12.34
CA ARG A 146 1.98 -16.89 11.66
C ARG A 146 1.06 -15.99 10.82
N PHE A 147 0.55 -14.91 11.41
CA PHE A 147 -0.31 -13.95 10.72
C PHE A 147 0.43 -13.21 9.60
N TRP A 148 1.72 -12.97 9.75
CA TRP A 148 2.56 -12.44 8.67
C TRP A 148 2.64 -13.41 7.50
N GLU A 149 2.92 -14.69 7.75
CA GLU A 149 2.97 -15.73 6.72
C GLU A 149 1.64 -15.86 5.97
N ASP A 150 0.52 -15.98 6.70
CA ASP A 150 -0.82 -16.06 6.12
C ASP A 150 -1.15 -14.81 5.26
N LEU A 151 -0.74 -13.61 5.72
CA LEU A 151 -0.95 -12.37 4.97
C LEU A 151 -0.13 -12.30 3.68
N VAL A 152 1.17 -12.62 3.75
CA VAL A 152 2.03 -12.54 2.55
C VAL A 152 1.59 -13.56 1.50
N LEU A 153 1.15 -14.74 1.91
CA LEU A 153 0.58 -15.75 1.00
C LEU A 153 -0.71 -15.23 0.33
N ALA A 154 -1.61 -14.60 1.09
CA ALA A 154 -2.82 -14.00 0.54
C ALA A 154 -2.51 -12.86 -0.44
N LEU A 155 -1.45 -12.07 -0.19
CA LEU A 155 -1.01 -10.99 -1.07
C LEU A 155 -0.41 -11.50 -2.38
N VAL A 156 0.57 -12.42 -2.32
CA VAL A 156 1.22 -12.93 -3.53
C VAL A 156 0.26 -13.78 -4.35
N GLY A 157 -0.71 -14.44 -3.70
CA GLY A 157 -1.78 -15.20 -4.35
C GLY A 157 -2.94 -14.36 -4.88
N ASP A 158 -2.88 -13.02 -4.79
CA ASP A 158 -3.94 -12.08 -5.20
C ASP A 158 -5.33 -12.42 -4.62
N GLN A 159 -5.38 -12.84 -3.35
CA GLN A 159 -6.61 -13.33 -2.71
C GLN A 159 -7.40 -12.24 -1.97
N LEU A 160 -6.79 -11.07 -1.75
CA LEU A 160 -7.44 -9.98 -1.05
C LEU A 160 -8.34 -9.17 -2.00
N ASP A 161 -9.50 -8.76 -1.48
CA ASP A 161 -10.46 -7.94 -2.19
C ASP A 161 -9.84 -6.56 -2.52
N TYR A 162 -10.13 -6.02 -3.71
CA TYR A 162 -9.52 -4.79 -4.23
C TYR A 162 -7.99 -4.87 -4.36
N GLY A 163 -7.48 -6.03 -4.80
CA GLY A 163 -6.04 -6.31 -4.95
C GLY A 163 -5.25 -5.18 -5.62
N ASP A 164 -5.77 -4.52 -6.65
CA ASP A 164 -5.08 -3.44 -7.38
C ASP A 164 -4.88 -2.16 -6.52
N ASN A 165 -5.78 -1.91 -5.57
CA ASN A 165 -5.70 -0.83 -4.59
C ASN A 165 -4.67 -1.12 -3.49
N ILE A 166 -4.19 -2.35 -3.34
CA ILE A 166 -3.20 -2.72 -2.32
C ILE A 166 -1.80 -2.36 -2.80
N CYS A 167 -1.05 -1.68 -1.94
CA CYS A 167 0.35 -1.33 -2.16
C CYS A 167 1.29 -2.41 -1.63
N GLY A 168 1.03 -2.89 -0.41
CA GLY A 168 1.88 -3.84 0.28
C GLY A 168 1.50 -4.05 1.74
N ALA A 169 2.35 -4.78 2.45
CA ALA A 169 2.22 -5.03 3.87
C ALA A 169 3.52 -4.80 4.64
N VAL A 170 3.38 -4.51 5.93
CA VAL A 170 4.49 -4.26 6.85
C VAL A 170 4.27 -5.08 8.12
N LEU A 171 5.30 -5.81 8.54
CA LEU A 171 5.40 -6.35 9.89
C LEU A 171 6.42 -5.56 10.68
N SER A 172 5.93 -4.87 11.70
CA SER A 172 6.71 -4.01 12.59
C SER A 172 6.98 -4.72 13.91
N ILE A 173 8.21 -5.19 14.07
CA ILE A 173 8.72 -5.80 15.30
C ILE A 173 9.04 -4.69 16.30
N ARG A 174 8.37 -4.67 17.46
CA ARG A 174 8.61 -3.68 18.54
C ARG A 174 8.90 -4.36 19.86
N PHE A 175 9.09 -3.61 20.94
CA PHE A 175 9.47 -4.22 22.22
C PHE A 175 8.33 -5.03 22.86
N ASN A 176 7.13 -4.43 22.98
CA ASN A 176 5.99 -5.03 23.70
C ASN A 176 5.08 -5.90 22.82
N GLU A 177 4.87 -5.47 21.59
CA GLU A 177 3.94 -6.09 20.64
C GLU A 177 4.52 -5.97 19.23
N ASP A 178 4.03 -6.80 18.32
CA ASP A 178 4.33 -6.63 16.91
C ASP A 178 3.09 -6.10 16.19
N ILE A 179 3.30 -5.27 15.18
CA ILE A 179 2.22 -4.59 14.48
C ILE A 179 2.24 -5.02 13.02
N LEU A 180 1.14 -5.63 12.57
CA LEU A 180 0.92 -5.94 11.17
C LEU A 180 0.17 -4.78 10.52
N SER A 181 0.54 -4.42 9.29
CA SER A 181 -0.17 -3.39 8.54
C SER A 181 -0.32 -3.74 7.08
N VAL A 182 -1.45 -3.37 6.48
CA VAL A 182 -1.72 -3.50 5.04
C VAL A 182 -2.00 -2.12 4.49
N TRP A 183 -1.27 -1.71 3.45
CA TRP A 183 -1.30 -0.37 2.88
C TRP A 183 -2.10 -0.38 1.57
N ASN A 184 -2.92 0.64 1.36
CA ASN A 184 -3.73 0.83 0.17
C ASN A 184 -3.57 2.24 -0.41
N ARG A 185 -3.81 2.39 -1.71
CA ARG A 185 -3.49 3.60 -2.48
C ARG A 185 -4.39 4.80 -2.17
N ASN A 186 -5.66 4.54 -1.90
CA ASN A 186 -6.67 5.57 -1.72
C ASN A 186 -7.43 5.39 -0.41
N ALA A 187 -7.24 6.30 0.55
CA ALA A 187 -7.96 6.29 1.82
C ALA A 187 -9.38 6.84 1.75
N SER A 188 -9.73 7.58 0.68
CA SER A 188 -11.05 8.19 0.50
C SER A 188 -12.08 7.20 -0.08
N ASP A 189 -11.62 6.10 -0.68
CA ASP A 189 -12.49 5.02 -1.12
C ASP A 189 -12.90 4.12 0.06
N HIS A 190 -13.93 4.55 0.76
CA HIS A 190 -14.43 3.88 1.97
C HIS A 190 -14.91 2.45 1.68
N GLN A 191 -15.47 2.20 0.49
CA GLN A 191 -15.95 0.88 0.12
C GLN A 191 -14.77 -0.08 -0.06
N ALA A 192 -13.75 0.32 -0.80
CA ALA A 192 -12.54 -0.48 -0.97
C ALA A 192 -11.80 -0.68 0.37
N VAL A 193 -11.71 0.36 1.20
CA VAL A 193 -11.07 0.29 2.52
C VAL A 193 -11.77 -0.72 3.44
N MET A 194 -13.11 -0.72 3.48
CA MET A 194 -13.87 -1.66 4.32
C MET A 194 -13.87 -3.08 3.74
N ALA A 195 -13.98 -3.24 2.43
CA ALA A 195 -13.88 -4.54 1.80
C ALA A 195 -12.50 -5.18 2.04
N LEU A 196 -11.42 -4.39 1.95
CA LEU A 196 -10.07 -4.85 2.27
C LEU A 196 -9.97 -5.32 3.73
N ARG A 197 -10.57 -4.60 4.69
CA ARG A 197 -10.64 -5.04 6.09
C ARG A 197 -11.26 -6.42 6.22
N ASP A 198 -12.44 -6.58 5.63
CA ASP A 198 -13.20 -7.82 5.75
C ASP A 198 -12.47 -8.98 5.06
N SER A 199 -11.78 -8.69 3.96
CA SER A 199 -10.91 -9.65 3.27
C SER A 199 -9.71 -10.09 4.13
N ILE A 200 -9.03 -9.14 4.78
CA ILE A 200 -7.92 -9.44 5.69
C ILE A 200 -8.42 -10.31 6.84
N LYS A 201 -9.53 -9.95 7.48
CA LYS A 201 -10.12 -10.76 8.57
C LYS A 201 -10.41 -12.19 8.15
N ARG A 202 -10.97 -12.37 6.95
CA ARG A 202 -11.34 -13.67 6.40
C ARG A 202 -10.12 -14.55 6.14
N HIS A 203 -9.11 -14.02 5.45
CA HIS A 203 -7.91 -14.79 5.08
C HIS A 203 -7.01 -15.09 6.29
N LEU A 204 -6.91 -14.17 7.24
CA LEU A 204 -6.19 -14.40 8.48
C LEU A 204 -6.98 -15.23 9.49
N LYS A 205 -8.25 -15.54 9.21
CA LYS A 205 -9.20 -16.16 10.17
C LYS A 205 -9.12 -15.44 11.52
N LEU A 206 -9.10 -14.11 11.46
CA LEU A 206 -8.71 -13.27 12.58
C LEU A 206 -9.74 -13.41 13.72
N PRO A 207 -9.33 -13.84 14.93
CA PRO A 207 -10.24 -13.93 16.06
C PRO A 207 -10.86 -12.56 16.39
N HIS A 208 -12.13 -12.55 16.79
CA HIS A 208 -12.88 -11.34 17.17
C HIS A 208 -12.22 -10.51 18.28
N SER A 209 -11.30 -11.10 19.05
CA SER A 209 -10.51 -10.40 20.08
C SER A 209 -9.49 -9.42 19.51
N TYR A 210 -9.11 -9.56 18.24
CA TYR A 210 -8.19 -8.63 17.59
C TYR A 210 -8.97 -7.51 16.91
N VAL A 211 -8.61 -6.28 17.27
CA VAL A 211 -9.18 -5.07 16.68
C VAL A 211 -8.32 -4.67 15.48
N MET A 212 -8.98 -4.27 14.39
CA MET A 212 -8.32 -3.62 13.27
C MET A 212 -8.58 -2.11 13.33
N GLU A 213 -7.52 -1.32 13.21
CA GLU A 213 -7.61 0.13 13.20
C GLU A 213 -7.14 0.69 11.85
N TYR A 214 -7.84 1.64 11.26
CA TYR A 214 -7.42 2.30 10.03
C TYR A 214 -6.82 3.66 10.31
N LYS A 215 -5.71 3.98 9.63
CA LYS A 215 -5.11 5.31 9.65
C LYS A 215 -4.67 5.76 8.26
N PRO A 216 -5.21 6.88 7.75
CA PRO A 216 -4.67 7.58 6.59
C PRO A 216 -3.21 8.02 6.79
N HIS A 217 -2.42 8.02 5.72
CA HIS A 217 -1.01 8.39 5.80
C HIS A 217 -0.83 9.88 6.13
N ASP A 218 -1.63 10.76 5.53
CA ASP A 218 -1.65 12.21 5.80
C ASP A 218 -1.88 12.53 7.30
N ALA A 219 -2.79 11.81 7.95
CA ALA A 219 -3.08 11.96 9.37
C ALA A 219 -1.89 11.54 10.24
N SER A 220 -1.12 10.54 9.80
CA SER A 220 0.09 10.08 10.51
C SER A 220 1.22 11.10 10.47
N LEU A 221 1.26 11.92 9.41
CA LEU A 221 2.25 12.99 9.25
C LEU A 221 1.89 14.20 10.09
N ARG A 222 0.61 14.60 10.09
CA ARG A 222 0.14 15.75 10.87
C ARG A 222 0.38 15.57 12.37
N ASP A 223 0.22 14.35 12.89
CA ASP A 223 0.35 14.07 14.32
C ASP A 223 1.69 13.40 14.70
N ASN A 224 2.62 13.23 13.75
CA ASN A 224 3.88 12.52 13.92
C ASN A 224 3.73 11.13 14.59
N SER A 225 2.62 10.43 14.32
CA SER A 225 2.33 9.13 14.91
C SER A 225 1.92 8.11 13.86
N SER A 226 2.70 7.05 13.69
CA SER A 226 2.34 5.99 12.74
C SER A 226 1.22 5.08 13.21
N TYR A 227 0.92 5.02 14.52
CA TYR A 227 0.00 4.01 15.06
C TYR A 227 -0.95 4.52 16.16
N ARG A 228 -0.94 5.80 16.55
CA ARG A 228 -1.93 6.36 17.49
C ARG A 228 -2.98 7.17 16.71
N ASN A 229 -4.08 7.55 17.37
CA ASN A 229 -5.13 8.41 16.79
C ASN A 229 -5.72 7.85 15.47
N THR A 230 -6.18 6.61 15.52
CA THR A 230 -6.77 5.92 14.38
C THR A 230 -8.23 6.31 14.20
N TRP A 231 -8.70 6.37 12.95
CA TRP A 231 -9.97 7.00 12.59
C TRP A 231 -11.12 6.01 12.53
N LEU A 232 -10.83 4.78 12.12
CA LEU A 232 -11.81 3.71 12.05
C LEU A 232 -11.38 2.57 12.94
N ARG A 233 -12.35 1.99 13.66
CA ARG A 233 -12.19 0.78 14.45
C ARG A 233 -13.13 -0.27 13.88
N GLY A 234 -12.57 -1.41 13.51
CA GLY A 234 -13.27 -2.49 12.83
C GLY A 234 -13.00 -3.83 13.45
#